data_AF-A0A5B2Z5P2-F1
#
_entry.id   AF-A0A5B2Z5P2-F1
#
_cell.length_a   1.000
_cell.length_b   1.000
_cell.length_c   1.000
_cell.angle_alpha   90.00
_cell.angle_beta   90.00
_cell.angle_gamma   90.00
#
_symmetry.space_group_name_H-M   'P 1'
#
loop_
_entity.id
_entity.type
_entity.pdbx_description
1 polymer ?
#
loop_
_entity_poly.entity_id
_entity_poly.type
_entity_poly.pdbx_seq_one_letter_code
_entity_poly.pdbx_strand_id
1 'polypeptide(L)'
;MFVAERFISGLVKIHGIHPVSTDGGTWYPMACRFLNLDHHIHSSLEKSLIERKMQYIKDRTESFDDYFPCRLKNCKLKHVRN
;
A
#
# COMPACT_ATOMS: atom_id res chain seq x y z
N MET A 1 9.68 12.28 5.59
CA MET A 1 8.31 12.38 6.14
C MET A 1 7.27 12.95 5.16
N PHE A 2 7.62 13.23 3.90
CA PHE A 2 6.69 13.80 2.91
C PHE A 2 6.01 12.78 1.99
N VAL A 3 6.55 11.56 1.89
CA VAL A 3 6.04 10.57 0.92
C VAL A 3 4.61 10.12 1.28
N ALA A 4 4.36 9.78 2.55
CA ALA A 4 3.04 9.37 3.00
C ALA A 4 2.00 10.50 2.87
N GLU A 5 2.36 11.72 3.28
CA GLU A 5 1.49 12.89 3.16
C GLU A 5 1.16 13.21 1.70
N ARG A 6 2.16 13.27 0.81
CA ARG A 6 1.91 13.51 -0.63
C ARG A 6 1.04 12.43 -1.26
N PHE A 7 1.25 11.17 -0.89
CA PHE A 7 0.44 10.06 -1.38
C PHE A 7 -1.02 10.20 -0.92
N ILE A 8 -1.25 10.42 0.38
CA ILE A 8 -2.59 10.58 0.95
C ILE A 8 -3.28 11.84 0.41
N SER A 9 -2.56 12.95 0.24
CA SER A 9 -3.07 14.17 -0.41
C SER A 9 -3.56 13.91 -1.83
N GLY A 10 -2.86 13.06 -2.59
CA GLY A 10 -3.31 12.57 -3.88
C GLY A 10 -4.63 11.81 -3.80
N LEU A 11 -4.78 10.92 -2.81
CA LEU A 11 -6.03 10.20 -2.57
C LEU A 11 -7.18 11.14 -2.21
N VAL A 12 -6.94 12.15 -1.35
CA VAL A 12 -7.95 13.15 -1.00
C VAL A 12 -8.42 13.94 -2.22
N LYS A 13 -7.53 14.25 -3.17
CA LYS A 13 -7.93 14.94 -4.41
C LYS A 13 -8.83 14.09 -5.31
N ILE A 14 -8.63 12.78 -5.34
CA ILE A 14 -9.38 11.87 -6.22
C ILE A 14 -10.68 11.41 -5.56
N HIS A 15 -10.63 11.12 -4.26
CA HIS A 15 -11.72 10.48 -3.53
C HIS A 15 -12.41 11.39 -2.54
N GLY A 16 -11.88 12.58 -2.24
CA GLY A 16 -12.38 13.44 -1.17
C GLY A 16 -11.88 13.04 0.23
N ILE A 17 -12.30 13.79 1.24
CA ILE A 17 -11.89 13.59 2.63
C ILE A 17 -12.62 12.39 3.23
N HIS A 18 -11.86 11.38 3.64
CA HIS A 18 -12.35 10.15 4.27
C HIS A 18 -11.43 9.74 5.44
N PRO A 19 -11.95 9.03 6.46
CA PRO A 19 -11.13 8.44 7.51
C PRO A 19 -10.10 7.46 6.93
N VAL A 20 -8.88 7.48 7.49
CA VAL A 20 -7.75 6.65 7.03
C VAL A 20 -7.45 5.56 8.06
N SER A 21 -7.44 4.31 7.59
CA SER A 21 -7.11 3.12 8.39
C SER A 21 -5.76 2.51 7.98
N THR A 22 -4.84 2.27 8.91
CA THR A 22 -3.46 1.79 8.61
C THR A 22 -2.93 0.76 9.62
N ASP A 23 -1.76 0.17 9.34
CA ASP A 23 -1.10 -0.87 10.14
C ASP A 23 -0.31 -0.40 11.37
N GLY A 24 -0.35 0.91 11.67
CA GLY A 24 0.41 1.50 12.77
C GLY A 24 1.83 1.95 12.39
N GLY A 25 2.16 1.98 11.09
CA GLY A 25 3.41 2.59 10.62
C GLY A 25 3.55 4.04 11.12
N THR A 26 4.72 4.39 11.67
CA THR A 26 4.93 5.64 12.42
C THR A 26 4.80 6.92 11.59
N TRP A 27 4.82 6.82 10.26
CA TRP A 27 4.68 7.96 9.35
C TRP A 27 3.22 8.34 9.06
N TYR A 28 2.25 7.44 9.22
CA TYR A 28 0.84 7.71 8.90
C TYR A 28 0.18 8.71 9.85
N PRO A 29 0.33 8.60 11.19
CA PRO A 29 -0.32 9.53 12.12
C PRO A 29 0.12 10.97 11.93
N MET A 30 1.35 11.20 11.48
CA MET A 30 1.82 12.56 11.20
C MET A 30 1.29 13.07 9.85
N ALA A 31 1.28 12.24 8.82
CA ALA A 31 0.72 12.60 7.51
C ALA A 31 -0.78 12.94 7.60
N CYS A 32 -1.57 12.13 8.31
CA CYS A 32 -3.00 12.40 8.49
C CYS A 32 -3.26 13.68 9.29
N ARG A 33 -2.45 13.97 10.32
CA ARG A 33 -2.54 15.23 11.07
C ARG A 33 -2.29 16.47 10.20
N PHE A 34 -1.29 16.44 9.33
CA PHE A 34 -1.03 17.55 8.41
C PHE A 34 -2.18 17.79 7.42
N LEU A 35 -2.89 16.74 7.03
CA LEU A 35 -4.01 16.80 6.11
C LEU A 35 -5.37 16.95 6.80
N ASN A 36 -5.39 17.08 8.14
CA ASN A 36 -6.59 17.15 8.96
C ASN A 36 -7.56 15.98 8.72
N LEU A 37 -7.02 14.75 8.65
CA LEU A 37 -7.76 13.51 8.43
C LEU A 37 -7.89 12.71 9.73
N ASP A 38 -9.10 12.17 9.96
CA ASP A 38 -9.33 11.18 11.00
C ASP A 38 -8.54 9.90 10.69
N HIS A 39 -7.79 9.41 11.67
CA HIS A 39 -6.90 8.28 11.52
C HIS A 39 -7.12 7.24 12.61
N HIS A 40 -7.22 5.97 12.21
CA HIS A 40 -7.23 4.83 13.12
C HIS A 40 -6.32 3.70 12.64
N ILE A 41 -5.99 2.81 13.58
CA ILE A 41 -5.28 1.57 13.28
C ILE A 41 -6.33 0.52 12.92
N HIS A 42 -6.12 -0.22 11.83
CA HIS A 42 -7.07 -1.24 11.41
C HIS A 42 -7.26 -2.33 12.48
N SER A 43 -8.50 -2.75 12.65
CA SER A 43 -8.87 -3.97 13.36
C SER A 43 -8.35 -5.22 12.63
N SER A 44 -8.35 -6.36 13.32
CA SER A 44 -7.98 -7.65 12.73
C SER A 44 -8.80 -8.00 11.48
N LEU A 45 -10.07 -7.61 11.45
CA LEU A 45 -10.95 -7.84 10.29
C LEU A 45 -10.56 -6.96 9.10
N GLU A 46 -10.43 -5.64 9.31
CA GLU A 46 -10.00 -4.71 8.27
C GLU A 46 -8.66 -5.13 7.67
N LYS A 47 -7.69 -5.49 8.51
CA LYS A 47 -6.40 -6.02 8.08
C LYS A 47 -6.56 -7.25 7.18
N SER A 48 -7.34 -8.24 7.60
CA SER A 48 -7.57 -9.46 6.81
C SER A 48 -8.20 -9.17 5.45
N LEU A 49 -9.17 -8.25 5.38
CA LEU A 49 -9.82 -7.87 4.12
C LEU A 49 -8.84 -7.16 3.17
N ILE A 50 -8.03 -6.25 3.68
CA ILE A 50 -7.01 -5.53 2.91
C ILE A 50 -5.95 -6.51 2.41
N GLU A 51 -5.41 -7.37 3.28
CA GLU A 51 -4.37 -8.34 2.92
C GLU A 51 -4.85 -9.32 1.85
N ARG A 52 -6.08 -9.84 1.98
CA ARG A 52 -6.67 -10.74 0.98
C ARG A 52 -6.85 -10.05 -0.38
N LYS A 53 -7.26 -8.77 -0.37
CA LYS A 53 -7.40 -7.99 -1.61
C LYS A 53 -6.04 -7.71 -2.25
N MET A 54 -5.03 -7.39 -1.43
CA MET A 54 -3.66 -7.21 -1.92
C MET A 54 -3.07 -8.50 -2.48
N GLN A 55 -3.34 -9.66 -1.86
CA GLN A 55 -2.93 -10.95 -2.41
C GLN A 55 -3.55 -11.21 -3.77
N TYR A 56 -4.87 -11.01 -3.91
CA TYR A 56 -5.54 -11.14 -5.21
C TYR A 56 -4.93 -10.24 -6.30
N ILE A 57 -4.54 -9.00 -5.96
CA ILE A 57 -3.85 -8.11 -6.91
C ILE A 57 -2.48 -8.69 -7.30
N LYS A 58 -1.70 -9.17 -6.31
CA LYS A 58 -0.38 -9.78 -6.56
C LYS A 58 -0.48 -10.99 -7.48
N ASP A 59 -1.40 -11.91 -7.20
CA ASP A 59 -1.62 -13.13 -8.00
C ASP A 59 -1.95 -12.77 -9.47
N ARG A 60 -2.76 -11.72 -9.69
CA ARG A 60 -3.06 -11.27 -11.05
C ARG A 60 -1.86 -10.64 -11.75
N THR A 61 -1.02 -9.93 -11.01
CA THR A 61 0.20 -9.33 -11.56
C THR A 61 1.34 -10.33 -11.73
N GLU A 62 1.27 -11.51 -11.11
CA GLU A 62 2.27 -12.59 -11.24
C GLU A 62 2.48 -12.97 -12.71
N SER A 63 1.39 -13.08 -13.48
CA SER A 63 1.48 -13.35 -14.91
C SER A 63 2.40 -12.38 -15.67
N PHE A 64 2.46 -11.11 -15.28
CA PHE A 64 3.38 -10.15 -15.89
C PHE A 64 4.84 -10.40 -15.46
N ASP A 65 5.07 -10.80 -14.21
CA ASP A 65 6.41 -11.14 -13.71
C ASP A 65 6.93 -12.43 -14.37
N ASP A 66 6.06 -13.41 -14.60
CA ASP A 66 6.36 -14.67 -15.30
C ASP A 66 6.80 -14.45 -16.75
N TYR A 67 6.14 -13.54 -17.48
CA TYR A 67 6.47 -13.25 -18.88
C TYR A 67 7.74 -12.41 -19.03
N PHE A 68 8.10 -11.59 -18.03
CA PHE A 68 9.24 -10.69 -18.06
C PHE A 68 10.23 -10.95 -16.92
N PRO A 69 10.77 -12.17 -16.78
CA PRO A 69 11.62 -12.52 -15.65
C PRO A 69 12.91 -11.69 -15.69
N CYS A 70 13.33 -11.11 -14.56
CA CYS A 70 14.62 -10.41 -14.46
C CYS A 70 15.75 -11.42 -14.75
N ARG A 71 16.40 -11.31 -15.92
CA ARG A 71 17.51 -12.20 -16.33
C ARG A 71 18.89 -11.72 -15.87
N LEU A 72 18.96 -10.59 -15.17
CA LEU A 72 20.22 -10.02 -14.68
C LEU A 72 20.81 -10.88 -13.56
N LYS A 73 22.07 -11.31 -13.69
CA LYS A 73 22.82 -11.96 -12.60
C LYS A 73 22.88 -11.01 -11.40
N ASN A 74 22.56 -11.52 -10.21
CA ASN A 74 22.52 -10.76 -8.95
C ASN A 74 21.48 -9.62 -8.90
N CYS A 75 20.40 -9.71 -9.69
CA CYS A 75 19.25 -8.81 -9.60
C CYS A 75 18.61 -8.91 -8.20
N LYS A 76 18.45 -7.76 -7.51
CA LYS A 76 17.70 -7.69 -6.24
C LYS A 76 16.18 -7.86 -6.45
N LEU A 77 15.71 -7.62 -7.67
CA LEU A 77 14.34 -7.81 -8.13
C LEU A 77 14.21 -9.23 -8.69
N LYS A 78 14.42 -10.24 -7.84
CA LYS A 78 14.25 -11.63 -8.26
C LYS A 78 12.78 -11.86 -8.58
N HIS A 79 12.56 -12.66 -9.62
CA HIS A 79 11.26 -13.19 -9.96
C HIS A 79 10.58 -13.77 -8.70
N VAL A 80 9.34 -13.37 -8.45
CA VAL A 80 8.56 -13.83 -7.31
C VAL A 80 8.05 -15.22 -7.65
N ARG A 81 8.57 -16.24 -6.97
CA ARG A 81 8.06 -17.61 -7.06
C ARG A 81 7.11 -17.83 -5.90
N ASN A 82 5.89 -18.28 -6.19
CA ASN A 82 4.97 -18.83 -5.19
C ASN A 82 5.48 -20.15 -4.60
#